data_AF-A0A973ASA3-F1
#
_entry.id   AF-A0A973ASA3-F1
#
_cell.length_a   1.000
_cell.length_b   1.000
_cell.length_c   1.000
_cell.angle_alpha   90.00
_cell.angle_beta   90.00
_cell.angle_gamma   90.00
#
_symmetry.space_group_name_H-M   'P 1'
#
loop_
_entity.id
_entity.type
_entity.pdbx_description
1 polymer ?
#
loop_
_entity_poly.entity_id
_entity_poly.type
_entity_poly.pdbx_seq_one_letter_code
_entity_poly.pdbx_strand_id
1 'polypeptide(L)'
;MNHSLVDIKKQMEKSVEHLKIEFSKMRVGRASSAMVESVRVEVYGSTMGLKEVAAISIPDARTITIQPWDRSLFQEIEKGILAANVGLTPMNDGKIIR
;
A
#
# COMPACT_ATOMS: atom_id res chain seq x y z
N MET A 1 -9.69 -42.88 19.56
CA MET A 1 -9.05 -42.87 18.22
C MET A 1 -9.25 -41.57 17.43
N ASN A 2 -10.19 -40.66 17.76
CA ASN A 2 -10.43 -39.45 16.93
C ASN A 2 -9.69 -38.17 17.38
N HIS A 3 -9.06 -38.15 18.55
CA HIS A 3 -8.40 -36.94 19.10
C HIS A 3 -7.22 -36.49 18.23
N SER A 4 -6.39 -37.45 17.81
CA SER A 4 -5.20 -37.19 16.98
C SER A 4 -5.53 -36.55 15.62
N LEU A 5 -6.66 -36.90 15.00
CA LEU A 5 -7.06 -36.31 13.71
C LEU A 5 -7.52 -34.86 13.84
N VAL A 6 -8.16 -34.51 14.96
CA VAL A 6 -8.61 -33.13 15.23
C VAL A 6 -7.42 -32.22 15.47
N ASP A 7 -6.41 -32.69 16.22
CA ASP A 7 -5.20 -31.93 16.49
C ASP A 7 -4.36 -31.70 15.22
N ILE A 8 -4.23 -32.73 14.36
CA ILE A 8 -3.55 -32.62 13.07
C ILE A 8 -4.27 -31.61 12.18
N LYS A 9 -5.61 -31.65 12.11
CA LYS A 9 -6.40 -30.70 11.33
C LYS A 9 -6.19 -29.25 11.81
N LYS A 10 -6.18 -29.03 13.12
CA LYS A 10 -5.95 -27.72 13.73
C LYS A 10 -4.54 -27.19 13.44
N GLN A 11 -3.54 -28.06 13.43
CA GLN A 11 -2.17 -27.71 13.06
C GLN A 11 -2.07 -27.33 11.57
N MET A 12 -2.74 -28.07 10.69
CA MET A 12 -2.80 -27.76 9.26
C MET A 12 -3.48 -26.41 8.99
N GLU A 13 -4.63 -26.15 9.63
CA GLU A 13 -5.32 -24.86 9.52
C GLU A 13 -4.43 -23.71 9.98
N LYS A 14 -3.69 -23.88 11.09
CA LYS A 14 -2.75 -22.87 11.58
C LYS A 14 -1.59 -22.61 10.62
N SER A 15 -1.07 -23.64 9.94
CA SER A 15 -0.05 -23.48 8.90
C SER A 15 -0.59 -22.72 7.68
N VAL A 16 -1.85 -22.96 7.28
CA VAL A 16 -2.51 -22.23 6.18
C VAL A 16 -2.76 -20.77 6.58
N GLU A 17 -3.16 -20.51 7.82
CA GLU A 17 -3.34 -19.16 8.36
C GLU A 17 -2.01 -18.38 8.33
N HIS A 18 -0.93 -19.01 8.81
CA HIS A 18 0.41 -18.44 8.76
C HIS A 18 0.86 -18.15 7.32
N LEU A 19 0.61 -19.08 6.39
CA LEU A 19 0.94 -18.90 4.99
C LEU A 19 0.19 -17.70 4.38
N LYS A 20 -1.10 -17.51 4.70
CA LYS A 20 -1.86 -16.34 4.25
C LYS A 20 -1.31 -15.03 4.81
N ILE A 21 -0.90 -15.01 6.07
CA ILE A 21 -0.29 -13.84 6.72
C ILE A 21 1.06 -13.51 6.07
N GLU A 22 1.87 -14.52 5.75
CA GLU A 22 3.14 -14.28 5.07
C GLU A 22 2.94 -13.84 3.61
N PHE A 23 1.94 -14.37 2.90
CA PHE A 23 1.59 -13.87 1.57
C PHE A 23 1.03 -12.45 1.56
N SER A 24 0.34 -12.00 2.61
CA SER A 24 -0.12 -10.61 2.71
C SER A 24 1.04 -9.63 2.98
N LYS A 25 2.10 -10.09 3.66
CA LYS A 25 3.34 -9.34 3.84
C LYS A 25 4.25 -9.38 2.62
N MET A 26 4.11 -10.41 1.78
CA MET A 26 4.95 -10.60 0.61
C MET A 26 4.63 -9.52 -0.43
N ARG A 27 5.61 -8.66 -0.71
CA ARG A 27 5.55 -7.67 -1.81
C ARG A 27 5.50 -8.40 -3.15
N VAL A 28 4.29 -8.74 -3.59
CA VAL A 28 4.07 -9.18 -4.97
C VAL A 28 4.32 -7.96 -5.84
N GLY A 29 5.23 -8.05 -6.82
CA GLY A 29 5.64 -6.94 -7.72
C GLY A 29 4.55 -6.40 -8.66
N ARG A 30 3.29 -6.46 -8.24
CA ARG A 30 2.15 -5.74 -8.82
C ARG A 30 1.95 -4.48 -8.00
N ALA A 31 1.86 -3.34 -8.66
CA ALA A 31 1.40 -2.11 -8.03
C ALA A 31 0.07 -2.38 -7.31
N SER A 32 0.07 -2.23 -5.99
CA SER A 32 -1.12 -2.33 -5.15
C SER A 32 -1.31 -0.99 -4.47
N SER A 33 -2.53 -0.44 -4.54
CA SER A 33 -2.86 0.87 -3.96
C SER A 33 -2.55 0.89 -2.47
N ALA A 34 -2.73 -0.25 -1.79
CA ALA A 34 -2.41 -0.44 -0.38
C ALA A 34 -0.96 -0.08 -0.01
N MET A 35 0.00 -0.22 -0.95
CA MET A 35 1.41 0.13 -0.69
C MET A 35 1.63 1.64 -0.56
N VAL A 36 0.79 2.45 -1.22
CA VAL A 36 0.90 3.91 -1.20
C VAL A 36 -0.13 4.53 -0.27
N GLU A 37 -1.26 3.86 -0.01
CA GLU A 37 -2.30 4.30 0.94
C GLU A 37 -1.78 4.52 2.36
N SER A 38 -0.79 3.73 2.81
CA SER A 38 -0.17 3.86 4.14
C SER A 38 0.93 4.91 4.24
N VAL A 39 1.30 5.55 3.13
CA VAL A 39 2.32 6.60 3.11
C VAL A 39 1.80 7.81 3.87
N ARG A 40 2.60 8.33 4.80
CA ARG A 40 2.28 9.54 5.54
C ARG A 40 2.76 10.75 4.76
N VAL A 41 1.87 11.71 4.58
CA VAL A 41 2.13 12.98 3.91
C VAL A 41 1.88 14.11 4.90
N GLU A 42 2.74 15.12 4.86
CA GLU A 42 2.57 16.32 5.68
C GLU A 42 1.65 17.31 4.97
N VAL A 43 0.52 17.61 5.62
CA VAL A 43 -0.52 18.50 5.11
C VAL A 43 -0.81 19.55 6.17
N TYR A 44 -0.46 20.80 5.85
CA TYR A 44 -0.64 21.97 6.72
C TYR A 44 -0.14 21.77 8.16
N GLY A 45 1.01 21.11 8.34
CA GLY A 45 1.61 20.87 9.66
C GLY A 45 1.05 19.66 10.42
N SER A 46 0.21 18.85 9.78
CA SER A 46 -0.29 17.57 10.32
C SER A 46 0.10 16.42 9.39
N THR A 47 0.37 15.24 9.95
CA THR A 47 0.64 14.04 9.14
C THR A 47 -0.65 13.26 8.90
N MET A 48 -1.04 13.15 7.63
CA MET A 48 -2.22 12.40 7.19
C MET A 48 -1.82 11.25 6.27
N GLY A 49 -2.68 10.25 6.15
CA GLY A 49 -2.46 9.16 5.20
C GLY A 49 -2.68 9.64 3.77
N LEU A 50 -1.90 9.13 2.80
CA LEU A 50 -2.02 9.52 1.40
C LEU A 50 -3.46 9.29 0.86
N LYS A 51 -4.13 8.25 1.34
CA LYS A 51 -5.52 7.92 1.00
C LYS A 51 -6.52 9.04 1.32
N GLU A 52 -6.26 9.83 2.36
CA GLU A 52 -7.16 10.89 2.81
C GLU A 52 -6.97 12.18 1.99
N VAL A 53 -5.77 12.37 1.45
CA VAL A 53 -5.35 13.61 0.77
C VAL A 53 -5.34 13.48 -0.76
N ALA A 54 -5.44 12.25 -1.28
CA ALA A 54 -5.46 11.97 -2.71
C ALA A 54 -6.31 10.73 -3.06
N ALA A 55 -6.91 10.75 -4.26
CA ALA A 55 -7.49 9.58 -4.89
C ALA A 55 -6.39 8.72 -5.51
N ILE A 56 -6.35 7.43 -5.15
CA ILE A 56 -5.37 6.47 -5.64
C ILE A 56 -6.08 5.51 -6.59
N SER A 57 -5.54 5.36 -7.80
CA SER A 57 -6.03 4.44 -8.83
C SER A 57 -4.88 3.72 -9.50
N ILE A 58 -5.14 2.52 -10.01
CA ILE A 58 -4.13 1.68 -10.64
C ILE A 58 -4.56 1.46 -12.10
N PRO A 59 -4.18 2.36 -13.03
CA PRO A 59 -4.52 2.18 -14.44
C PRO A 59 -3.76 1.02 -15.08
N ASP A 60 -2.55 0.71 -14.62
CA ASP A 60 -1.71 -0.37 -15.14
C ASP A 60 -1.00 -1.11 -13.98
N ALA A 61 -0.64 -2.38 -14.18
CA ALA A 61 0.00 -3.22 -13.17
C ALA A 61 1.35 -2.68 -12.64
N ARG A 62 1.95 -1.69 -13.34
CA ARG A 62 3.21 -1.03 -12.95
C ARG A 62 3.09 0.45 -12.63
N THR A 63 1.91 1.06 -12.79
CA THR A 63 1.74 2.51 -12.63
C THR A 63 0.61 2.81 -11.68
N ILE A 64 0.87 3.67 -10.68
CA ILE A 64 -0.13 4.10 -9.71
C ILE A 64 -0.41 5.56 -9.94
N THR A 65 -1.64 5.90 -10.29
CA THR A 65 -2.05 7.29 -10.46
C THR A 65 -2.63 7.82 -9.15
N ILE A 66 -1.99 8.87 -8.64
CA ILE A 66 -2.34 9.56 -7.41
C ILE A 66 -2.81 10.96 -7.82
N GLN A 67 -4.08 11.23 -7.55
CA GLN A 67 -4.72 12.50 -7.85
C GLN A 67 -5.04 13.23 -6.56
N PRO A 68 -4.26 14.24 -6.16
CA PRO A 68 -4.53 14.97 -4.93
C PRO A 68 -5.79 15.82 -5.03
N TRP A 69 -6.48 15.97 -3.91
CA TRP A 69 -7.66 16.85 -3.82
C TRP A 69 -7.27 18.33 -3.93
N ASP A 70 -6.09 18.68 -3.38
CA ASP A 70 -5.48 20.01 -3.52
C ASP A 70 -4.14 19.93 -4.26
N ARG A 71 -3.98 20.77 -5.27
CA ARG A 71 -2.75 20.88 -6.07
C ARG A 71 -1.58 21.47 -5.27
N SER A 72 -1.84 22.21 -4.20
CA SER A 72 -0.78 22.77 -3.34
C SER A 72 0.05 21.67 -2.66
N LEU A 73 -0.54 20.49 -2.46
CA LEU A 73 0.06 19.35 -1.77
C LEU A 73 0.91 18.44 -2.67
N PHE A 74 1.04 18.77 -3.96
CA PHE A 74 1.80 17.95 -4.93
C PHE A 74 3.24 17.68 -4.47
N GLN A 75 3.94 18.73 -4.05
CA GLN A 75 5.34 18.62 -3.61
C GLN A 75 5.47 17.81 -2.32
N GLU A 76 4.53 17.97 -1.39
CA GLU A 76 4.56 17.24 -0.12
C GLU A 76 4.22 15.76 -0.30
N ILE A 77 3.30 15.44 -1.22
CA ILE A 77 3.00 14.05 -1.61
C ILE A 77 4.21 13.40 -2.28
N GLU A 78 4.86 14.10 -3.22
CA GLU A 78 6.06 13.60 -3.90
C GLU A 78 7.18 13.30 -2.91
N LYS A 79 7.45 14.21 -1.98
CA LYS A 79 8.40 14.00 -0.87
C LYS A 79 7.98 12.84 0.02
N GLY A 80 6.70 12.73 0.38
CA GLY A 80 6.18 11.65 1.22
C GLY A 80 6.38 10.27 0.59
N ILE A 81 6.15 10.14 -0.71
CA ILE A 81 6.35 8.89 -1.46
C ILE A 81 7.83 8.52 -1.52
N LEU A 82 8.70 9.49 -1.80
CA LEU A 82 10.16 9.29 -1.80
C LEU A 82 10.67 8.89 -0.40
N ALA A 83 10.19 9.56 0.65
CA ALA A 83 10.55 9.28 2.04
C ALA A 83 10.07 7.90 2.52
N ALA A 84 8.91 7.44 2.04
CA ALA A 84 8.37 6.13 2.36
C ALA A 84 9.17 4.97 1.71
N ASN A 85 10.08 5.27 0.77
CA ASN A 85 10.97 4.31 0.14
C ASN A 85 10.25 3.03 -0.35
N VAL A 86 9.10 3.25 -1.01
CA VAL A 86 8.22 2.18 -1.50
C VAL A 86 8.79 1.50 -2.77
N GLY A 87 9.96 1.96 -3.25
CA GLY A 87 10.58 1.49 -4.49
C GLY A 87 9.90 2.01 -5.76
N LEU A 88 9.11 3.09 -5.64
CA LEU A 88 8.41 3.76 -6.72
C LEU A 88 9.02 5.15 -6.92
N THR A 89 9.19 5.55 -8.18
CA THR A 89 9.64 6.90 -8.53
C THR A 89 8.41 7.71 -8.97
N PRO A 90 7.95 8.70 -8.20
CA PRO A 90 6.83 9.52 -8.59
C PRO A 90 7.18 10.35 -9.84
N MET A 91 6.29 10.36 -10.82
CA MET A 91 6.37 11.18 -12.03
C MET A 91 5.22 12.18 -12.04
N ASN A 92 5.56 13.46 -11.93
CA ASN A 92 4.58 14.54 -11.84
C ASN A 92 4.18 15.04 -13.24
N ASP A 93 2.90 14.92 -13.58
CA ASP A 93 2.31 15.37 -14.86
C ASP A 93 1.53 16.70 -14.69
N GLY A 94 1.71 17.41 -13.58
CA GLY A 94 1.10 18.72 -13.25
C GLY A 94 -0.38 18.67 -12.81
N LYS A 95 -1.09 17.58 -13.11
CA LYS A 95 -2.46 17.31 -12.62
C LYS A 95 -2.59 15.98 -11.87
N ILE A 96 -1.71 15.04 -12.16
CA ILE A 96 -1.68 13.69 -11.59
C ILE A 96 -0.23 13.29 -11.35
N ILE A 97 0.02 12.56 -10.26
CA ILE A 97 1.32 11.92 -9.95
C ILE A 97 1.20 10.45 -10.39
N ARG A 98 2.20 9.94 -11.11
CA ARG A 98 2.26 8.56 -11.61
C ARG A 98 3.43 7.77 -11.05
#